data_AF-A0A5Q4VCS9-F1
#
_entry.id   AF-A0A5Q4VCS9-F1
#
_cell.length_a   1.000
_cell.length_b   1.000
_cell.length_c   1.000
_cell.angle_alpha   90.00
_cell.angle_beta   90.00
_cell.angle_gamma   90.00
#
_symmetry.space_group_name_H-M   'P 1'
#
loop_
_entity.id
_entity.type
_entity.pdbx_description
1 polymer ?
#
loop_
_entity_poly.entity_id
_entity_poly.type
_entity_poly.pdbx_seq_one_letter_code
_entity_poly.pdbx_strand_id
1 'polypeptide(L)' 'METVLVWAGLGFLFLLLTNLAFFDVLRRDFGSRGKKVFWGFVALIPFIGCLIYAIIGIHMGRRIPEEPEA' A
#
# COMPACT_ATOMS: atom_id res chain seq x y z
N MET A 1 10.79 -8.22 -18.07
CA MET A 1 9.80 -9.11 -17.40
C MET A 1 10.15 -9.35 -15.93
N GLU A 2 11.42 -9.62 -15.60
CA GLU A 2 11.87 -9.88 -14.22
C GLU A 2 11.53 -8.76 -13.23
N THR A 3 11.79 -7.50 -13.60
CA THR A 3 11.44 -6.33 -12.76
C THR A 3 9.96 -6.28 -12.42
N VAL A 4 9.09 -6.54 -13.40
CA VAL A 4 7.63 -6.53 -13.22
C VAL A 4 7.20 -7.63 -12.25
N LEU A 5 7.76 -8.84 -12.38
CA LEU A 5 7.48 -9.96 -11.48
C LEU A 5 7.91 -9.66 -10.04
N VAL A 6 9.08 -9.06 -9.84
CA VAL A 6 9.56 -8.66 -8.50
C VAL A 6 8.62 -7.64 -7.87
N TRP A 7 8.26 -6.58 -8.60
CA TRP A 7 7.35 -5.55 -8.10
C TRP A 7 5.94 -6.10 -7.84
N ALA A 8 5.43 -6.97 -8.72
CA ALA A 8 4.13 -7.61 -8.55
C ALA A 8 4.12 -8.53 -7.31
N GLY A 9 5.17 -9.33 -7.11
CA GLY A 9 5.31 -10.19 -5.93
C GLY A 9 5.40 -9.39 -4.64
N LEU A 10 6.17 -8.30 -4.63
CA LEU A 10 6.27 -7.41 -3.47
C LEU A 10 4.93 -6.72 -3.17
N GLY A 11 4.24 -6.23 -4.20
CA GLY A 11 2.91 -5.63 -4.06
C GLY A 11 1.87 -6.62 -3.52
N PHE A 12 1.89 -7.86 -4.00
CA PHE A 12 1.01 -8.91 -3.50
C PHE A 12 1.29 -9.25 -2.02
N LEU A 13 2.56 -9.45 -1.66
CA LEU A 13 2.97 -9.70 -0.28
C LEU A 13 2.54 -8.55 0.65
N PHE A 14 2.77 -7.31 0.22
CA PHE A 14 2.39 -6.11 0.96
C PHE A 14 0.87 -6.01 1.18
N LEU A 15 0.08 -6.27 0.14
CA LEU A 15 -1.38 -6.31 0.23
C LEU A 15 -1.85 -7.38 1.21
N LEU A 16 -1.24 -8.57 1.16
CA LEU A 16 -1.61 -9.70 2.01
C LEU A 16 -1.32 -9.39 3.49
N LEU A 17 -0.12 -8.88 3.80
CA LEU A 17 0.25 -8.47 5.17
C LEU A 17 -0.66 -7.36 5.71
N THR A 18 -0.99 -6.39 4.87
CA THR A 18 -1.88 -5.28 5.25
C THR A 18 -3.28 -5.79 5.61
N ASN A 19 -3.86 -6.68 4.81
CA ASN A 19 -5.17 -7.28 5.11
C ASN A 19 -5.13 -8.16 6.37
N LEU A 20 -4.05 -8.92 6.59
CA LEU A 20 -3.87 -9.70 7.82
C LEU A 20 -3.80 -8.79 9.05
N ALA A 21 -3.08 -7.66 8.98
CA ALA A 21 -3.02 -6.69 10.07
C ALA A 21 -4.41 -6.11 10.38
N PHE A 22 -5.20 -5.81 9.34
CA PHE A 22 -6.59 -5.39 9.52
C PHE A 22 -7.44 -6.44 10.22
N PHE A 23 -7.39 -7.70 9.78
CA PHE A 23 -8.12 -8.78 10.42
C PHE A 23 -7.68 -9.02 11.86
N ASP A 24 -6.38 -8.91 12.17
CA ASP A 24 -5.86 -8.99 13.54
C ASP A 24 -6.48 -7.88 14.40
N VAL A 25 -6.37 -6.63 13.97
CA VAL A 25 -6.92 -5.50 14.75
C VAL A 25 -8.43 -5.63 14.99
N LEU A 26 -9.18 -6.08 13.98
CA LEU A 26 -10.63 -6.24 14.10
C LEU A 26 -11.02 -7.35 15.08
N ARG A 27 -10.34 -8.50 15.00
CA ARG A 27 -10.66 -9.70 15.80
C ARG A 27 -10.02 -9.71 17.17
N ARG A 28 -8.94 -8.96 17.37
CA ARG A 28 -8.20 -8.91 18.62
C ARG A 28 -8.87 -7.98 19.63
N ASP A 29 -8.87 -8.41 20.88
CA ASP A 29 -9.17 -7.56 22.02
C ASP A 29 -7.87 -6.99 22.58
N PHE A 30 -7.84 -5.67 22.75
CA PHE A 30 -6.68 -4.93 23.27
C PHE A 30 -6.89 -4.50 24.73
N GLY A 31 -8.01 -4.86 25.35
CA GLY A 31 -8.38 -4.50 26.74
C GLY A 31 -8.68 -3.01 26.95
N SER A 32 -8.43 -2.16 25.95
CA SER A 32 -8.79 -0.75 25.93
C SER A 32 -9.18 -0.33 24.52
N ARG A 33 -10.27 0.44 24.44
CA ARG A 33 -10.77 1.00 23.17
C ARG A 33 -9.73 1.91 22.51
N GLY A 34 -8.96 2.67 23.30
CA GLY A 34 -7.92 3.56 22.79
C GLY A 34 -6.78 2.82 22.10
N LYS A 35 -6.33 1.69 22.68
CA LYS A 35 -5.28 0.84 22.08
C LYS A 35 -5.75 0.25 20.75
N LYS A 36 -6.99 -0.23 20.68
CA LYS A 36 -7.57 -0.79 19.45
C LYS A 36 -7.63 0.25 18.33
N VAL A 37 -8.06 1.48 18.65
CA VAL A 37 -8.11 2.59 17.68
C VAL A 37 -6.70 2.96 17.20
N PHE A 38 -5.72 3.07 18.11
CA PHE A 38 -4.33 3.36 17.74
C PHE A 38 -3.77 2.32 16.76
N TRP A 39 -3.92 1.04 17.06
CA TRP A 39 -3.45 -0.03 16.16
C TRP A 39 -4.22 -0.08 14.84
N GLY A 40 -5.50 0.29 14.84
CA GLY A 40 -6.27 0.49 13.60
C GLY A 40 -5.71 1.59 12.70
N PHE A 41 -5.28 2.72 13.28
CA PHE A 41 -4.60 3.78 12.52
C PHE A 41 -3.24 3.32 11.99
N VAL A 42 -2.48 2.54 12.76
CA VAL A 42 -1.20 1.97 12.29
C VAL A 42 -1.43 1.03 11.10
N ALA A 43 -2.47 0.20 11.14
CA ALA A 43 -2.82 -0.70 10.03
C ALA A 43 -3.21 0.05 8.74
N LEU A 44 -3.60 1.33 8.83
CA LEU A 44 -3.94 2.18 7.67
C LEU A 44 -2.73 2.78 6.95
N ILE A 45 -1.55 2.85 7.59
CA ILE A 45 -0.35 3.48 7.03
C ILE A 45 -0.01 2.99 5.61
N PRO A 46 -0.04 1.67 5.30
CA PRO A 46 0.16 1.14 3.96
C PRO A 46 -0.67 1.80 2.85
N PHE A 47 -1.89 2.22 3.18
CA PHE A 47 -2.81 2.82 2.21
C PHE A 47 -2.52 4.30 1.96
N ILE A 48 -1.92 5.01 2.93
CA ILE A 48 -1.66 6.45 2.82
C ILE A 48 -0.74 6.76 1.64
N GLY A 49 0.33 5.98 1.47
CA GLY A 49 1.25 6.14 0.33
C GLY A 49 0.56 5.93 -1.01
N CYS A 50 -0.30 4.91 -1.12
CA CYS A 50 -1.09 4.65 -2.33
C CYS A 50 -2.07 5.80 -2.61
N LEU A 51 -2.76 6.31 -1.59
CA LEU A 51 -3.69 7.44 -1.74
C LEU A 51 -2.96 8.71 -2.21
N ILE A 52 -1.80 9.03 -1.61
CA ILE A 52 -0.99 10.17 -2.03
C ILE A 52 -0.58 10.04 -3.50
N TYR A 53 -0.10 8.86 -3.93
CA TYR A 53 0.28 8.64 -5.33
C TYR A 53 -0.93 8.71 -6.27
N ALA A 54 -2.06 8.12 -5.91
CA ALA A 54 -3.27 8.14 -6.73
C ALA A 54 -3.83 9.56 -6.92
N ILE A 55 -3.80 10.40 -5.87
CA ILE A 55 -4.34 11.76 -5.91
C ILE A 55 -3.35 12.73 -6.58
N ILE A 56 -2.07 12.65 -6.23
CA ILE A 56 -1.05 13.63 -6.64
C ILE A 56 -0.18 13.07 -7.76
N GLY A 57 0.41 11.89 -7.55
CA GLY A 57 1.38 11.29 -8.45
C GLY A 57 0.83 11.00 -9.85
N ILE A 58 -0.44 10.59 -9.95
CA ILE A 58 -1.08 10.28 -11.23
C ILE A 58 -1.14 11.49 -12.17
N HIS A 59 -1.24 12.70 -11.60
CA HIS A 59 -1.32 13.94 -12.37
C HIS A 59 0.07 14.54 -12.69
N MET A 60 1.13 14.05 -12.03
CA MET A 60 2.50 14.56 -12.20
C MET A 60 3.35 13.76 -13.18
N GLY A 61 2.85 12.62 -13.69
CA GLY A 61 3.57 11.79 -14.65
C GLY A 61 3.51 12.35 -16.08
N ARG A 62 4.67 12.51 -16.73
CA ARG A 62 4.78 12.66 -18.19
C ARG A 62 5.17 11.31 -18.80
N ARG A 63 4.64 10.98 -19.98
CA ARG A 63 5.06 9.76 -20.69
C ARG A 63 6.55 9.88 -21.03
N ILE A 64 7.28 8.78 -20.88
CA ILE A 64 8.66 8.70 -21.38
C ILE A 64 8.57 8.89 -22.90
N PRO A 65 9.30 9.86 -23.49
CA PRO A 65 9.34 10.01 -24.94
C PRO A 65 9.84 8.70 -25.55
N GLU A 66 9.08 8.12 -26.48
CA GLU A 66 9.56 7.03 -27.32
C GLU A 66 10.78 7.59 -28.08
N GLU A 67 11.97 7.09 -27.77
CA GLU A 67 13.20 7.45 -28.48
C GLU A 67 13.01 6.96 -29.93
N PRO A 68 13.14 7.83 -30.96
CA PRO A 68 12.88 7.41 -32.32
C PRO A 68 13.88 6.30 -32.68
N GLU A 69 13.35 5.16 -33.13
CA GLU A 69 14.15 4.00 -33.58
C GLU A 69 15.25 4.49 -34.53
N ALA A 70 16.50 4.35 -34.10
CA ALA A 70 17.70 4.70 -34.87
C ALA A 70 18.30 3.45 -35.54
#